data_AF-A0A5C4M6W0-F1
#
_entry.id   AF-A0A5C4M6W0-F1
#
_cell.length_a   1.000
_cell.length_b   1.000
_cell.length_c   1.000
_cell.angle_alpha   90.00
_cell.angle_beta   90.00
_cell.angle_gamma   90.00
#
_symmetry.space_group_name_H-M   'P 1'
#
loop_
_entity.id
_entity.type
_entity.pdbx_description
1 polymer ?
#
loop_
_entity_poly.entity_id
_entity_poly.type
_entity_poly.pdbx_seq_one_letter_code
_entity_poly.pdbx_strand_id
1 'polypeptide(L)'
;MATDPDGKVDSDLETLLGFIRDARGFDFTGYKRSSLARRIRKRMQDVAATEYSDYRDLLETSAEEFDFLFNSILINVTSFFRDTEAWSYLQRDILPELLTRTGKEIRVWSAGCSSGEEAYSLAIAFSEALGVEECIERVKIYGTDVDEEALQEARSGVYPAKSLEPLTTELRDRYFEPSGTRFVFRPDLRRRVIFGRHDITRDAPISRLDLLVCRNTLMYFNVETQNQIIDRFHFALREGGYLFLGKAEMLLSDSGRFDVVSMRRRIFRRRGGRAMTTNPAPVKLDISAGTEVREASRRRLLRDLVLDAAPNAQIVLDDSESVFLINSQARGQFGLTSQDVGRPFRDLEVSYRPTELRSLVEQARTERRTIRLTSVERGRGDDVQYFEVLIQPLWNTNSLWIGTSITFVETTFVTRLQQDLKRHREDLETAYEELQSTNEELETTNEELQSSIEELETTNEELQSGNEELETMNEEMRVRSSELEETRTFLEGVLASVAAGVVVLDGDLRIRSWNREAQELWGLRADEVYQQGFFALDIGLPTEQLRGSIERCVTTKEPSGSIHVDAVNRRGRAITCLVSCSPLDGQTNGVVLLMEEVQRD
;
A
#
# COMPACT_ATOMS: atom_id res chain seq x y z
N MET A 1 -18.68 22.89 5.27
CA MET A 1 -18.19 21.55 5.68
C MET A 1 -19.38 20.62 5.63
N ALA A 2 -19.31 19.47 4.98
CA ALA A 2 -20.37 18.46 5.17
C ALA A 2 -19.83 17.46 6.21
N THR A 3 -20.39 17.58 7.41
CA THR A 3 -20.10 16.82 8.62
C THR A 3 -21.05 15.64 8.71
N ASP A 4 -20.54 14.48 9.08
CA ASP A 4 -21.31 13.46 9.80
C ASP A 4 -21.76 14.04 11.16
N PRO A 5 -22.90 13.64 11.76
CA PRO A 5 -23.45 14.27 12.96
C PRO A 5 -22.49 14.35 14.16
N ASP A 6 -21.45 13.53 14.20
CA ASP A 6 -20.51 13.41 15.33
C ASP A 6 -19.12 14.01 15.08
N GLY A 7 -18.85 14.67 13.94
CA GLY A 7 -17.58 15.36 13.71
C GLY A 7 -16.32 14.49 13.75
N LYS A 8 -16.45 13.16 13.68
CA LYS A 8 -15.32 12.22 13.57
C LYS A 8 -14.82 12.08 12.13
N VAL A 9 -13.51 11.95 11.99
CA VAL A 9 -12.85 11.56 10.74
C VAL A 9 -13.30 10.13 10.40
N ASP A 10 -13.83 9.93 9.19
CA ASP A 10 -14.26 8.63 8.66
C ASP A 10 -13.01 7.77 8.39
N SER A 11 -12.62 6.98 9.41
CA SER A 11 -11.42 6.12 9.43
C SER A 11 -11.31 5.23 8.19
N ASP A 12 -12.43 4.68 7.75
CA ASP A 12 -12.48 3.72 6.65
C ASP A 12 -12.28 4.43 5.31
N LEU A 13 -12.83 5.65 5.17
CA LEU A 13 -12.53 6.53 4.05
C LEU A 13 -11.05 6.91 4.00
N GLU A 14 -10.43 7.28 5.13
CA GLU A 14 -9.01 7.63 5.16
C GLU A 14 -8.12 6.45 4.77
N THR A 15 -8.47 5.24 5.21
CA THR A 15 -7.78 4.00 4.84
C THR A 15 -7.87 3.74 3.34
N LEU A 16 -9.07 3.90 2.75
CA LEU A 16 -9.26 3.78 1.30
C LEU A 16 -8.46 4.84 0.52
N LEU A 17 -8.44 6.08 0.99
CA LEU A 17 -7.66 7.16 0.35
C LEU A 17 -6.15 6.91 0.45
N GLY A 18 -5.68 6.36 1.57
CA GLY A 18 -4.29 5.89 1.72
C GLY A 18 -3.94 4.82 0.70
N PHE A 19 -4.78 3.80 0.57
CA PHE A 19 -4.61 2.76 -0.45
C PHE A 19 -4.56 3.32 -1.88
N ILE A 20 -5.48 4.22 -2.25
CA ILE A 20 -5.50 4.83 -3.60
C ILE A 20 -4.22 5.64 -3.85
N ARG A 21 -3.73 6.38 -2.85
CA ARG A 21 -2.47 7.11 -2.93
C ARG A 21 -1.30 6.17 -3.18
N ASP A 22 -1.23 5.06 -2.46
CA ASP A 22 -0.08 4.15 -2.53
C ASP A 22 -0.13 3.30 -3.82
N ALA A 23 -1.32 2.91 -4.29
CA ALA A 23 -1.51 2.10 -5.50
C ALA A 23 -1.45 2.88 -6.83
N ARG A 24 -1.83 4.17 -6.84
CA ARG A 24 -1.93 5.00 -8.07
C ARG A 24 -1.15 6.31 -8.00
N GLY A 25 -0.50 6.61 -6.88
CA GLY A 25 0.28 7.83 -6.68
C GLY A 25 -0.55 9.10 -6.56
N PHE A 26 -1.88 8.98 -6.51
CA PHE A 26 -2.79 10.12 -6.47
C PHE A 26 -3.14 10.49 -5.04
N ASP A 27 -2.69 11.67 -4.59
CA ASP A 27 -2.89 12.10 -3.21
C ASP A 27 -4.15 12.98 -3.06
N PHE A 28 -5.15 12.46 -2.36
CA PHE A 28 -6.40 13.16 -2.06
C PHE A 28 -6.35 14.01 -0.79
N THR A 29 -5.22 14.08 -0.08
CA THR A 29 -5.09 14.82 1.20
C THR A 29 -5.51 16.29 1.08
N GLY A 30 -5.20 16.93 -0.06
CA GLY A 30 -5.57 18.32 -0.32
C GLY A 30 -7.05 18.54 -0.68
N TYR A 31 -7.84 17.49 -0.86
CA TYR A 31 -9.22 17.56 -1.35
C TYR A 31 -10.24 17.63 -0.22
N LYS A 32 -11.37 18.29 -0.48
CA LYS A 32 -12.49 18.36 0.48
C LYS A 32 -13.09 16.98 0.73
N ARG A 33 -12.85 16.43 1.93
CA ARG A 33 -13.35 15.11 2.38
C ARG A 33 -14.85 14.92 2.12
N SER A 34 -15.66 15.90 2.44
CA SER A 34 -17.11 15.85 2.22
C SER A 34 -17.52 15.65 0.75
N SER A 35 -16.74 16.20 -0.19
CA SER A 35 -17.02 16.07 -1.62
C SER A 35 -16.54 14.73 -2.16
N LEU A 36 -15.39 14.27 -1.69
CA LEU A 36 -14.83 12.95 -2.02
C LEU A 36 -15.74 11.83 -1.53
N ALA A 37 -16.08 11.82 -0.23
CA ALA A 37 -16.91 10.80 0.38
C ALA A 37 -18.24 10.62 -0.38
N ARG A 38 -18.90 11.73 -0.74
CA ARG A 38 -20.16 11.69 -1.50
C ARG A 38 -20.00 11.05 -2.89
N ARG A 39 -18.88 11.26 -3.58
CA ARG A 39 -18.62 10.74 -4.93
C ARG A 39 -18.21 9.27 -4.89
N ILE A 40 -17.35 8.92 -3.95
CA ILE A 40 -16.92 7.54 -3.72
C ILE A 40 -18.15 6.70 -3.34
N ARG A 41 -18.97 7.14 -2.40
CA ARG A 41 -20.22 6.44 -2.05
C ARG A 41 -21.18 6.29 -3.22
N LYS A 42 -21.27 7.29 -4.10
CA LYS A 42 -22.08 7.15 -5.31
C LYS A 42 -21.50 6.07 -6.23
N ARG A 43 -20.18 6.03 -6.44
CA ARG A 43 -19.54 4.99 -7.25
C ARG A 43 -19.72 3.60 -6.63
N MET A 44 -19.58 3.49 -5.32
CA MET A 44 -19.85 2.26 -4.56
C MET A 44 -21.28 1.76 -4.79
N GLN A 45 -22.28 2.66 -4.80
CA GLN A 45 -23.67 2.30 -5.14
C GLN A 45 -23.81 1.76 -6.57
N ASP A 46 -23.09 2.33 -7.53
CA ASP A 46 -23.13 1.90 -8.94
C ASP A 46 -22.54 0.48 -9.12
N VAL A 47 -21.60 0.07 -8.27
CA VAL A 47 -20.98 -1.28 -8.28
C VAL A 47 -21.50 -2.21 -7.17
N ALA A 48 -22.55 -1.78 -6.46
CA ALA A 48 -23.15 -2.50 -5.33
C ALA A 48 -22.19 -2.85 -4.17
N ALA A 49 -21.15 -2.03 -3.94
CA ALA A 49 -20.29 -2.11 -2.76
C ALA A 49 -20.96 -1.39 -1.58
N THR A 50 -21.03 -2.06 -0.43
CA THR A 50 -21.71 -1.56 0.77
C THR A 50 -20.78 -0.80 1.71
N GLU A 51 -19.56 -1.30 1.90
CA GLU A 51 -18.54 -0.71 2.76
C GLU A 51 -17.29 -0.28 1.96
N TYR A 52 -16.48 0.64 2.51
CA TYR A 52 -15.26 1.07 1.82
C TYR A 52 -14.21 -0.04 1.71
N SER A 53 -14.23 -1.01 2.63
CA SER A 53 -13.47 -2.26 2.57
C SER A 53 -13.85 -3.08 1.33
N ASP A 54 -15.15 -3.35 1.12
CA ASP A 54 -15.65 -4.05 -0.07
C ASP A 54 -15.19 -3.37 -1.36
N TYR A 55 -15.23 -2.03 -1.35
CA TYR A 55 -14.82 -1.25 -2.51
C TYR A 55 -13.30 -1.26 -2.72
N ARG A 56 -12.50 -1.33 -1.65
CA ARG A 56 -11.05 -1.50 -1.73
C ARG A 56 -10.70 -2.86 -2.36
N ASP A 57 -11.35 -3.93 -1.93
CA ASP A 57 -11.13 -5.27 -2.46
C ASP A 57 -11.46 -5.35 -3.97
N LEU A 58 -12.50 -4.61 -4.40
CA LEU A 58 -12.82 -4.46 -5.82
C LEU A 58 -11.73 -3.70 -6.59
N LEU A 59 -11.15 -2.64 -6.02
CA LEU A 59 -10.05 -1.90 -6.64
C LEU A 59 -8.77 -2.75 -6.74
N GLU A 60 -8.48 -3.61 -5.76
CA GLU A 60 -7.34 -4.53 -5.79
C GLU A 60 -7.48 -5.58 -6.90
N THR A 61 -8.70 -6.05 -7.15
CA THR A 61 -8.98 -7.12 -8.12
C THR A 61 -9.27 -6.60 -9.54
N SER A 62 -9.67 -5.34 -9.70
CA SER A 62 -10.02 -4.73 -10.98
C SER A 62 -9.25 -3.43 -11.24
N ALA A 63 -8.24 -3.50 -12.12
CA ALA A 63 -7.48 -2.32 -12.52
C ALA A 63 -8.33 -1.25 -13.23
N GLU A 64 -9.36 -1.68 -13.98
CA GLU A 64 -10.30 -0.80 -14.69
C GLU A 64 -11.22 -0.02 -13.74
N GLU A 65 -11.48 -0.54 -12.53
CA GLU A 65 -12.33 0.14 -11.55
C GLU A 65 -11.72 1.45 -11.06
N PHE A 66 -10.38 1.56 -11.03
CA PHE A 66 -9.71 2.82 -10.75
C PHE A 66 -10.10 3.91 -11.74
N ASP A 67 -10.21 3.59 -13.03
CA ASP A 67 -10.55 4.58 -14.06
C ASP A 67 -11.98 5.09 -13.86
N PHE A 68 -12.93 4.21 -13.53
CA PHE A 68 -14.28 4.62 -13.21
C PHE A 68 -14.38 5.44 -11.91
N LEU A 69 -13.58 5.09 -10.90
CA LEU A 69 -13.49 5.85 -9.66
C LEU A 69 -12.98 7.27 -9.93
N PHE A 70 -11.87 7.41 -10.66
CA PHE A 70 -11.31 8.70 -11.02
C PHE A 70 -12.31 9.54 -11.83
N ASN A 71 -12.96 8.94 -12.83
CA ASN A 71 -14.02 9.59 -13.61
C ASN A 71 -15.24 10.03 -12.77
N SER A 72 -15.53 9.35 -11.66
CA SER A 72 -16.59 9.75 -10.72
C SER A 72 -16.15 10.88 -9.77
N ILE A 73 -14.90 10.83 -9.32
CA ILE A 73 -14.31 11.79 -8.39
C ILE A 73 -14.01 13.13 -9.09
N LEU A 74 -13.33 13.06 -10.23
CA LEU A 74 -12.98 14.21 -11.06
C LEU A 74 -14.20 14.57 -11.90
N ILE A 75 -14.82 15.74 -11.67
CA ILE A 75 -15.89 16.19 -12.58
C ILE A 75 -15.22 16.67 -13.86
N ASN A 76 -15.19 15.81 -14.86
CA ASN A 76 -14.59 16.12 -16.15
C ASN A 76 -15.52 16.91 -17.09
N VAL A 77 -16.69 17.35 -16.60
CA VAL A 77 -17.64 18.12 -17.40
C VAL A 77 -17.08 19.51 -17.74
N THR A 78 -16.67 19.66 -18.99
CA THR A 78 -16.20 20.90 -19.60
C THR A 78 -16.97 21.18 -20.89
N SER A 79 -16.88 22.41 -21.41
CA SER A 79 -17.51 22.80 -22.66
C SER A 79 -16.77 23.99 -23.28
N PHE A 80 -16.85 24.11 -24.60
CA PHE A 80 -16.29 25.26 -25.31
C PHE A 80 -16.89 26.58 -24.78
N PHE A 81 -16.02 27.57 -24.53
CA PHE A 81 -16.39 28.88 -24.01
C PHE A 81 -17.32 28.87 -22.78
N ARG A 82 -17.13 27.89 -21.88
CA ARG A 82 -17.89 27.78 -20.61
C ARG A 82 -17.87 29.10 -19.85
N ASP A 83 -19.04 29.60 -19.45
CA ASP A 83 -19.27 30.97 -18.95
C ASP A 83 -18.92 32.06 -19.98
N THR A 84 -19.69 32.12 -21.06
CA THR A 84 -19.47 32.99 -22.23
C THR A 84 -19.24 34.47 -21.90
N GLU A 85 -19.86 35.00 -20.84
CA GLU A 85 -19.65 36.38 -20.38
C GLU A 85 -18.19 36.63 -19.94
N ALA A 86 -17.55 35.65 -19.31
CA ALA A 86 -16.17 35.76 -18.85
C ALA A 86 -15.18 35.67 -20.03
N TRP A 87 -15.42 34.77 -20.98
CA TRP A 87 -14.64 34.67 -22.22
C TRP A 87 -14.75 35.90 -23.10
N SER A 88 -15.96 36.46 -23.22
CA SER A 88 -16.17 37.70 -24.00
C SER A 88 -15.34 38.85 -23.45
N TYR A 89 -15.21 38.95 -22.12
CA TYR A 89 -14.37 39.96 -21.47
C TYR A 89 -12.88 39.65 -21.62
N LEU A 90 -12.48 38.38 -21.51
CA LEU A 90 -11.10 37.96 -21.83
C LEU A 90 -10.72 38.41 -23.25
N GLN A 91 -11.56 38.14 -24.24
CA GLN A 91 -11.31 38.47 -25.65
C GLN A 91 -11.31 39.97 -25.93
N ARG A 92 -12.21 40.74 -25.32
CA ARG A 92 -12.38 42.18 -25.62
C ARG A 92 -11.43 43.08 -24.83
N ASP A 93 -11.17 42.74 -23.58
CA ASP A 93 -10.49 43.65 -22.65
C ASP A 93 -9.08 43.17 -22.31
N ILE A 94 -8.87 41.86 -22.15
CA ILE A 94 -7.59 41.31 -21.65
C ILE A 94 -6.65 40.93 -22.78
N LEU A 95 -7.13 40.22 -23.81
CA LEU A 95 -6.29 39.80 -24.92
C LEU A 95 -5.67 41.00 -25.64
N PRO A 96 -6.38 42.08 -26.00
CA PRO A 96 -5.75 43.22 -26.67
C PRO A 96 -4.61 43.82 -25.85
N GLU A 97 -4.78 43.96 -24.52
CA GLU A 97 -3.73 44.43 -23.61
C GLU A 97 -2.52 43.49 -23.62
N LEU A 98 -2.75 42.18 -23.52
CA LEU A 98 -1.69 41.16 -23.52
C LEU A 98 -0.90 41.16 -24.84
N LEU A 99 -1.60 41.33 -25.96
CA LEU A 99 -1.02 41.30 -27.31
C LEU A 99 -0.17 42.54 -27.65
N THR A 100 -0.40 43.68 -26.98
CA THR A 100 0.42 44.90 -27.16
C THR A 100 1.88 44.74 -26.76
N ARG A 101 2.23 43.68 -26.01
CA ARG A 101 3.62 43.38 -25.60
C ARG A 101 4.39 42.82 -26.81
N THR A 102 5.03 43.70 -27.58
CA THR A 102 5.69 43.37 -28.85
C THR A 102 6.89 42.41 -28.69
N GLY A 103 6.96 41.40 -29.57
CA GLY A 103 8.18 40.63 -29.87
C GLY A 103 8.50 39.42 -28.99
N LYS A 104 7.56 38.93 -28.16
CA LYS A 104 7.77 37.74 -27.31
C LYS A 104 6.73 36.66 -27.58
N GLU A 105 7.18 35.40 -27.52
CA GLU A 105 6.31 34.22 -27.44
C GLU A 105 5.34 34.38 -26.26
N ILE A 106 4.05 34.23 -26.56
CA ILE A 106 2.94 34.27 -25.61
C ILE A 106 2.72 32.84 -25.10
N ARG A 107 2.92 32.66 -23.80
CA ARG A 107 2.79 31.35 -23.15
C ARG A 107 1.55 31.32 -22.27
N VAL A 108 0.65 30.39 -22.58
CA VAL A 108 -0.66 30.27 -21.92
C VAL A 108 -0.77 28.91 -21.28
N TRP A 109 -1.30 28.81 -20.06
CA TRP A 109 -1.52 27.54 -19.38
C TRP A 109 -2.99 27.39 -18.98
N SER A 110 -3.66 26.35 -19.48
CA SER A 110 -4.93 25.85 -18.97
C SER A 110 -4.64 24.68 -18.01
N ALA A 111 -4.79 24.94 -16.72
CA ALA A 111 -4.51 24.00 -15.64
C ALA A 111 -5.83 23.35 -15.16
N GLY A 112 -5.94 22.03 -15.35
CA GLY A 112 -7.20 21.30 -15.23
C GLY A 112 -8.01 21.34 -16.53
N CYS A 113 -7.38 21.03 -17.67
CA CYS A 113 -7.98 21.23 -18.99
C CYS A 113 -9.04 20.19 -19.38
N SER A 114 -9.18 19.09 -18.63
CA SER A 114 -10.05 17.95 -18.95
C SER A 114 -9.83 17.49 -20.41
N SER A 115 -10.91 17.20 -21.14
CA SER A 115 -10.96 16.81 -22.56
C SER A 115 -10.55 17.91 -23.55
N GLY A 116 -10.01 19.05 -23.09
CA GLY A 116 -9.29 20.03 -23.90
C GLY A 116 -10.09 21.24 -24.40
N GLU A 117 -11.42 21.28 -24.18
CA GLU A 117 -12.30 22.35 -24.67
C GLU A 117 -11.87 23.75 -24.22
N GLU A 118 -11.35 23.89 -22.99
CA GLU A 118 -10.82 25.17 -22.50
C GLU A 118 -9.55 25.58 -23.26
N ALA A 119 -8.62 24.64 -23.46
CA ALA A 119 -7.37 24.89 -24.19
C ALA A 119 -7.63 25.25 -25.67
N TYR A 120 -8.60 24.59 -26.31
CA TYR A 120 -9.02 24.94 -27.67
C TYR A 120 -9.82 26.24 -27.73
N SER A 121 -10.63 26.55 -26.72
CA SER A 121 -11.29 27.86 -26.62
C SER A 121 -10.26 29.00 -26.53
N LEU A 122 -9.15 28.79 -25.82
CA LEU A 122 -8.01 29.73 -25.82
C LEU A 122 -7.39 29.85 -27.22
N ALA A 123 -7.13 28.73 -27.90
CA ALA A 123 -6.58 28.76 -29.26
C ALA A 123 -7.46 29.55 -30.23
N ILE A 124 -8.78 29.34 -30.18
CA ILE A 124 -9.77 30.10 -30.95
C ILE A 124 -9.74 31.58 -30.54
N ALA A 125 -9.77 31.89 -29.24
CA ALA A 125 -9.79 33.26 -28.75
C ALA A 125 -8.55 34.07 -29.18
N PHE A 126 -7.36 33.46 -29.13
CA PHE A 126 -6.13 34.09 -29.62
C PHE A 126 -6.11 34.22 -31.14
N SER A 127 -6.62 33.22 -31.86
CA SER A 127 -6.72 33.27 -33.32
C SER A 127 -7.68 34.35 -33.82
N GLU A 128 -8.80 34.56 -33.13
CA GLU A 128 -9.71 35.68 -33.44
C GLU A 128 -9.10 37.05 -33.15
N ALA A 129 -8.18 37.14 -32.17
CA ALA A 129 -7.55 38.39 -31.78
C ALA A 129 -6.31 38.75 -32.61
N LEU A 130 -5.54 37.76 -33.08
CA LEU A 130 -4.29 37.94 -33.82
C LEU A 130 -4.39 37.61 -35.32
N GLY A 131 -5.40 36.84 -35.72
CA GLY A 131 -5.35 36.07 -36.96
C GLY A 131 -4.66 34.71 -36.75
N VAL A 132 -5.00 33.75 -37.61
CA VAL A 132 -4.55 32.36 -37.48
C VAL A 132 -3.04 32.24 -37.67
N GLU A 133 -2.49 32.91 -38.70
CA GLU A 133 -1.08 32.84 -39.05
C GLU A 133 -0.19 33.38 -37.92
N GLU A 134 -0.53 34.55 -37.37
CA GLU A 134 0.22 35.17 -36.28
C GLU A 134 0.04 34.40 -34.96
N CYS A 135 -1.16 33.84 -34.71
CA CYS A 135 -1.38 32.97 -33.56
C CYS A 135 -0.50 31.72 -33.63
N ILE A 136 -0.36 31.10 -34.81
CA ILE A 136 0.54 29.97 -35.01
C ILE A 136 1.98 30.38 -34.74
N GLU A 137 2.42 31.58 -35.07
CA GLU A 137 3.81 31.98 -34.83
C GLU A 137 4.09 32.30 -33.35
N ARG A 138 3.18 33.02 -32.69
CA ARG A 138 3.45 33.67 -31.40
C ARG A 138 2.90 32.96 -30.18
N VAL A 139 1.89 32.11 -30.31
CA VAL A 139 1.12 31.59 -29.16
C VAL A 139 1.42 30.12 -28.91
N LYS A 140 1.72 29.79 -27.65
CA LYS A 140 1.94 28.44 -27.16
C LYS A 140 1.05 28.17 -25.96
N ILE A 141 0.14 27.20 -26.09
CA ILE A 141 -0.84 26.85 -25.07
C ILE A 141 -0.42 25.51 -24.46
N TYR A 142 -0.35 25.46 -23.14
CA TYR A 142 -0.16 24.23 -22.38
C TYR A 142 -1.52 23.86 -21.78
N GLY A 143 -2.05 22.69 -22.11
CA GLY A 143 -3.22 22.11 -21.45
C GLY A 143 -2.75 20.99 -20.56
N THR A 144 -3.01 21.05 -19.26
CA THR A 144 -2.58 19.98 -18.35
C THR A 144 -3.70 19.49 -17.48
N ASP A 145 -3.70 18.20 -17.22
CA ASP A 145 -4.65 17.55 -16.31
C ASP A 145 -3.97 16.39 -15.58
N VAL A 146 -4.62 15.90 -14.53
CA VAL A 146 -4.25 14.67 -13.83
C VAL A 146 -4.96 13.45 -14.42
N ASP A 147 -6.01 13.65 -15.22
CA ASP A 147 -6.75 12.61 -15.92
C ASP A 147 -6.12 12.30 -17.28
N GLU A 148 -5.58 11.09 -17.45
CA GLU A 148 -4.91 10.68 -18.69
C GLU A 148 -5.90 10.35 -19.82
N GLU A 149 -7.09 9.86 -19.50
CA GLU A 149 -8.13 9.53 -20.47
C GLU A 149 -8.67 10.82 -21.11
N ALA A 150 -8.96 11.82 -20.28
CA ALA A 150 -9.36 13.15 -20.74
C ALA A 150 -8.24 13.80 -21.59
N LEU A 151 -6.97 13.66 -21.18
CA LEU A 151 -5.84 14.13 -21.99
C LEU A 151 -5.71 13.41 -23.32
N GLN A 152 -6.06 12.13 -23.42
CA GLN A 152 -6.04 11.39 -24.68
C GLN A 152 -7.11 11.92 -25.65
N GLU A 153 -8.32 12.21 -25.15
CA GLU A 153 -9.36 12.89 -25.93
C GLU A 153 -8.90 14.28 -26.38
N ALA A 154 -8.37 15.07 -25.45
CA ALA A 154 -7.82 16.40 -25.73
C ALA A 154 -6.72 16.34 -26.79
N ARG A 155 -5.84 15.33 -26.73
CA ARG A 155 -4.76 15.13 -27.70
C ARG A 155 -5.30 14.81 -29.10
N SER A 156 -6.38 14.04 -29.20
CA SER A 156 -7.01 13.74 -30.49
C SER A 156 -7.58 15.01 -31.13
N GLY A 157 -8.13 15.93 -30.33
CA GLY A 157 -8.81 17.13 -30.82
C GLY A 157 -10.06 16.82 -31.64
N VAL A 158 -10.67 15.65 -31.43
CA VAL A 158 -11.82 15.16 -32.21
C VAL A 158 -13.08 15.15 -31.35
N TYR A 159 -14.04 16.03 -31.67
CA TYR A 159 -15.23 16.24 -30.87
C TYR A 159 -16.52 15.83 -31.61
N PRO A 160 -17.54 15.32 -30.90
CA PRO A 160 -18.86 15.12 -31.47
C PRO A 160 -19.56 16.47 -31.71
N ALA A 161 -20.53 16.49 -32.64
CA ALA A 161 -21.32 17.70 -32.97
C ALA A 161 -21.92 18.38 -31.72
N LYS A 162 -22.40 17.57 -30.76
CA LYS A 162 -23.02 18.03 -29.52
C LYS A 162 -22.08 18.90 -28.66
N SER A 163 -20.79 18.55 -28.57
CA SER A 163 -19.82 19.33 -27.79
C SER A 163 -19.55 20.71 -28.40
N LEU A 164 -19.82 20.87 -29.70
CA LEU A 164 -19.63 22.12 -30.45
C LEU A 164 -20.88 23.00 -30.51
N GLU A 165 -22.03 22.58 -29.96
CA GLU A 165 -23.25 23.39 -29.87
C GLU A 165 -23.04 24.79 -29.25
N PRO A 166 -22.11 24.99 -28.28
CA PRO A 166 -21.83 26.33 -27.75
C PRO A 166 -21.14 27.28 -28.75
N LEU A 167 -20.55 26.76 -29.83
CA LEU A 167 -19.88 27.56 -30.85
C LEU A 167 -20.88 28.09 -31.88
N THR A 168 -20.64 29.30 -32.38
CA THR A 168 -21.37 29.76 -33.57
C THR A 168 -20.95 28.96 -34.80
N THR A 169 -21.82 28.92 -35.81
CA THR A 169 -21.55 28.26 -37.09
C THR A 169 -20.26 28.76 -37.74
N GLU A 170 -20.00 30.06 -37.65
CA GLU A 170 -18.82 30.68 -38.27
C GLU A 170 -17.53 30.24 -37.59
N LEU A 171 -17.52 30.15 -36.25
CA LEU A 171 -16.35 29.68 -35.51
C LEU A 171 -16.12 28.18 -35.74
N ARG A 172 -17.19 27.39 -35.71
CA ARG A 172 -17.10 25.94 -35.96
C ARG A 172 -16.51 25.67 -37.33
N ASP A 173 -17.05 26.29 -38.37
CA ASP A 173 -16.65 26.03 -39.76
C ASP A 173 -15.24 26.58 -40.08
N ARG A 174 -14.75 27.57 -39.29
CA ARG A 174 -13.38 28.12 -39.42
C ARG A 174 -12.31 27.28 -38.72
N TYR A 175 -12.64 26.70 -37.56
CA TYR A 175 -11.67 26.06 -36.67
C TYR A 175 -11.79 24.54 -36.59
N PHE A 176 -12.85 23.95 -37.14
CA PHE A 176 -13.07 22.52 -37.17
C PHE A 176 -13.36 22.02 -38.58
N GLU A 177 -12.79 20.86 -38.91
CA GLU A 177 -13.03 20.15 -40.15
C GLU A 177 -13.96 18.96 -39.90
N PRO A 178 -15.03 18.77 -40.69
CA PRO A 178 -15.91 17.62 -40.55
C PRO A 178 -15.18 16.33 -40.95
N SER A 179 -15.24 15.33 -40.07
CA SER A 179 -14.69 13.99 -40.29
C SER A 179 -15.71 12.94 -39.88
N GLY A 180 -16.57 12.56 -40.83
CA GLY A 180 -17.69 11.64 -40.60
C GLY A 180 -18.74 12.26 -39.67
N THR A 181 -18.99 11.62 -38.52
CA THR A 181 -19.92 12.11 -37.48
C THR A 181 -19.26 13.00 -36.43
N ARG A 182 -17.95 13.25 -36.56
CA ARG A 182 -17.15 14.04 -35.64
C ARG A 182 -16.50 15.22 -36.35
N PHE A 183 -15.94 16.13 -35.55
CA PHE A 183 -15.27 17.34 -35.99
C PHE A 183 -13.85 17.37 -35.44
N VAL A 184 -12.88 17.62 -36.30
CA VAL A 184 -11.45 17.63 -35.95
C VAL A 184 -10.99 19.08 -35.83
N PHE A 185 -10.37 19.45 -34.71
CA PHE A 185 -9.78 20.77 -34.56
C PHE A 185 -8.63 20.96 -35.54
N ARG A 186 -8.56 22.16 -36.14
CA ARG A 186 -7.62 22.47 -37.22
C ARG A 186 -6.17 22.04 -36.88
N PRO A 187 -5.49 21.23 -37.72
CA PRO A 187 -4.21 20.62 -37.36
C PRO A 187 -3.04 21.59 -37.12
N ASP A 188 -3.04 22.74 -37.78
CA ASP A 188 -1.99 23.76 -37.64
C ASP A 188 -2.03 24.45 -36.27
N LEU A 189 -3.22 24.83 -35.79
CA LEU A 189 -3.46 25.37 -34.45
C LEU A 189 -3.33 24.28 -33.38
N ARG A 190 -3.78 23.05 -33.66
CA ARG A 190 -3.64 21.89 -32.77
C ARG A 190 -2.20 21.71 -32.30
N ARG A 191 -1.21 21.87 -33.19
CA ARG A 191 0.23 21.75 -32.88
C ARG A 191 0.75 22.78 -31.89
N ARG A 192 0.01 23.87 -31.66
CA ARG A 192 0.35 24.91 -30.67
C ARG A 192 -0.23 24.66 -29.28
N VAL A 193 -1.09 23.64 -29.15
CA VAL A 193 -1.64 23.19 -27.87
C VAL A 193 -0.88 21.94 -27.42
N ILE A 194 -0.09 22.05 -26.37
CA ILE A 194 0.71 20.96 -25.80
C ILE A 194 -0.05 20.39 -24.61
N PHE A 195 -0.43 19.12 -24.71
CA PHE A 195 -1.10 18.40 -23.63
C PHE A 195 -0.13 17.53 -22.85
N GLY A 196 -0.16 17.63 -21.52
CA GLY A 196 0.69 16.84 -20.65
C GLY A 196 0.04 16.58 -19.30
N ARG A 197 0.36 15.42 -18.71
CA ARG A 197 -0.03 15.11 -17.34
C ARG A 197 0.67 16.06 -16.38
N HIS A 198 -0.08 16.67 -15.47
CA HIS A 198 0.48 17.57 -14.45
C HIS A 198 -0.42 17.64 -13.22
N ASP A 199 0.16 17.35 -12.05
CA ASP A 199 -0.47 17.56 -10.76
C ASP A 199 -0.10 18.94 -10.21
N ILE A 200 -1.07 19.88 -10.23
CA ILE A 200 -0.88 21.27 -9.76
C ILE A 200 -0.47 21.36 -8.28
N THR A 201 -0.72 20.33 -7.47
CA THR A 201 -0.38 20.30 -6.04
C THR A 201 1.05 19.83 -5.78
N ARG A 202 1.63 19.00 -6.66
CA ARG A 202 2.95 18.35 -6.44
C ARG A 202 4.00 18.78 -7.45
N ASP A 203 3.64 18.83 -8.72
CA ASP A 203 4.60 19.05 -9.81
C ASP A 203 5.10 20.50 -9.87
N ALA A 204 6.30 20.70 -10.42
CA ALA A 204 6.87 22.03 -10.57
C ALA A 204 6.11 22.83 -11.65
N PRO A 205 5.61 24.05 -11.35
CA PRO A 205 4.72 24.76 -12.25
C PRO A 205 5.43 25.21 -13.54
N ILE A 206 4.67 25.24 -14.64
CA ILE A 206 5.15 25.81 -15.91
C ILE A 206 5.41 27.31 -15.70
N SER A 207 6.66 27.74 -15.82
CA SER A 207 7.04 29.13 -15.52
C SER A 207 7.00 30.07 -16.73
N ARG A 208 7.02 31.38 -16.45
CA ARG A 208 7.07 32.48 -17.43
C ARG A 208 5.84 32.52 -18.36
N LEU A 209 4.65 32.40 -17.78
CA LEU A 209 3.35 32.47 -18.46
C LEU A 209 2.83 33.91 -18.58
N ASP A 210 2.15 34.23 -19.68
CA ASP A 210 1.46 35.51 -19.86
C ASP A 210 -0.01 35.44 -19.42
N LEU A 211 -0.63 34.26 -19.56
CA LEU A 211 -1.99 33.96 -19.10
C LEU A 211 -2.04 32.55 -18.49
N LEU A 212 -2.64 32.43 -17.31
CA LEU A 212 -2.92 31.16 -16.63
C LEU A 212 -4.43 31.09 -16.40
N VAL A 213 -5.04 30.03 -16.87
CA VAL A 213 -6.46 29.72 -16.73
C VAL A 213 -6.56 28.46 -15.87
N CYS A 214 -7.28 28.54 -14.76
CA CYS A 214 -7.53 27.40 -13.87
C CYS A 214 -8.95 27.53 -13.35
N ARG A 215 -9.91 26.91 -14.06
CA ARG A 215 -11.33 27.14 -13.84
C ARG A 215 -12.02 25.86 -13.44
N ASN A 216 -12.83 25.95 -12.38
CA ASN A 216 -13.61 24.83 -11.85
C ASN A 216 -12.74 23.65 -11.34
N THR A 217 -11.46 23.89 -11.09
CA THR A 217 -10.48 22.93 -10.56
C THR A 217 -10.17 23.23 -9.09
N LEU A 218 -9.97 24.50 -8.72
CA LEU A 218 -9.62 24.87 -7.34
C LEU A 218 -10.72 24.52 -6.35
N MET A 219 -11.99 24.49 -6.78
CA MET A 219 -13.13 24.20 -5.91
C MET A 219 -13.07 22.84 -5.18
N TYR A 220 -12.29 21.88 -5.69
CA TYR A 220 -12.11 20.55 -5.09
C TYR A 220 -11.19 20.55 -3.87
N PHE A 221 -10.29 21.52 -3.77
CA PHE A 221 -9.26 21.55 -2.74
C PHE A 221 -9.72 22.29 -1.47
N ASN A 222 -9.10 21.97 -0.34
CA ASN A 222 -9.21 22.71 0.91
C ASN A 222 -8.48 24.07 0.82
N VAL A 223 -8.68 24.95 1.80
CA VAL A 223 -8.19 26.34 1.73
C VAL A 223 -6.66 26.39 1.76
N GLU A 224 -6.04 25.48 2.51
CA GLU A 224 -4.60 25.35 2.67
C GLU A 224 -3.94 24.98 1.33
N THR A 225 -4.46 23.95 0.66
CA THR A 225 -3.96 23.49 -0.64
C THR A 225 -4.24 24.52 -1.74
N GLN A 226 -5.40 25.17 -1.70
CA GLN A 226 -5.69 26.30 -2.60
C GLN A 226 -4.63 27.39 -2.46
N ASN A 227 -4.27 27.80 -1.24
CA ASN A 227 -3.26 28.83 -1.03
C ASN A 227 -1.88 28.44 -1.59
N GLN A 228 -1.47 27.18 -1.42
CA GLN A 228 -0.22 26.65 -1.98
C GLN A 228 -0.23 26.64 -3.51
N ILE A 229 -1.34 26.22 -4.14
CA ILE A 229 -1.50 26.25 -5.60
C ILE A 229 -1.41 27.70 -6.09
N ILE A 230 -2.03 28.65 -5.39
CA ILE A 230 -1.99 30.07 -5.76
C ILE A 230 -0.57 30.65 -5.66
N ASP A 231 0.24 30.24 -4.67
CA ASP A 231 1.67 30.63 -4.62
C ASP A 231 2.44 30.15 -5.84
N ARG A 232 2.17 28.90 -6.26
CA ARG A 232 2.77 28.30 -7.45
C ARG A 232 2.32 29.03 -8.72
N PHE A 233 1.04 29.37 -8.84
CA PHE A 233 0.51 30.14 -9.98
C PHE A 233 1.09 31.56 -10.03
N HIS A 234 1.23 32.22 -8.88
CA HIS A 234 1.89 33.51 -8.79
C HIS A 234 3.34 33.40 -9.30
N PHE A 235 4.10 32.39 -8.88
CA PHE A 235 5.46 32.15 -9.38
C PHE A 235 5.50 31.85 -10.90
N ALA A 236 4.51 31.10 -11.40
CA ALA A 236 4.40 30.68 -12.79
C ALA A 236 4.19 31.86 -13.78
N LEU A 237 3.39 32.85 -13.38
CA LEU A 237 3.02 34.00 -14.21
C LEU A 237 4.18 35.00 -14.37
N ARG A 238 4.29 35.68 -15.50
CA ARG A 238 5.18 36.84 -15.67
C ARG A 238 4.58 38.05 -14.94
N GLU A 239 5.42 39.03 -14.65
CA GLU A 239 4.94 40.32 -14.14
C GLU A 239 3.93 40.95 -15.11
N GLY A 240 2.76 41.34 -14.57
CA GLY A 240 1.62 41.80 -15.35
C GLY A 240 0.88 40.70 -16.14
N GLY A 241 1.21 39.42 -15.93
CA GLY A 241 0.44 38.30 -16.49
C GLY A 241 -0.91 38.12 -15.80
N TYR A 242 -1.84 37.43 -16.44
CA TYR A 242 -3.22 37.30 -15.96
C TYR A 242 -3.49 35.89 -15.41
N LEU A 243 -4.25 35.84 -14.31
CA LEU A 243 -4.84 34.63 -13.74
C LEU A 243 -6.35 34.69 -13.95
N PHE A 244 -6.92 33.66 -14.56
CA PHE A 244 -8.36 33.53 -14.82
C PHE A 244 -8.92 32.29 -14.12
N LEU A 245 -9.81 32.51 -13.15
CA LEU A 245 -10.43 31.45 -12.35
C LEU A 245 -11.92 31.25 -12.68
N GLY A 246 -12.50 30.15 -12.18
CA GLY A 246 -13.91 29.83 -12.30
C GLY A 246 -14.78 30.66 -11.35
N LYS A 247 -16.07 30.82 -11.68
CA LYS A 247 -17.02 31.70 -10.94
C LYS A 247 -17.14 31.37 -9.45
N ALA A 248 -17.12 30.07 -9.11
CA ALA A 248 -17.23 29.57 -7.74
C ALA A 248 -15.91 29.60 -6.97
N GLU A 249 -14.82 30.03 -7.61
CA GLU A 249 -13.48 30.07 -7.04
C GLU A 249 -13.19 31.52 -6.63
N MET A 250 -12.76 31.70 -5.38
CA MET A 250 -12.43 33.02 -4.84
C MET A 250 -11.05 32.97 -4.21
N LEU A 251 -10.24 33.95 -4.59
CA LEU A 251 -9.07 34.35 -3.82
C LEU A 251 -9.56 35.12 -2.60
N LEU A 252 -9.84 34.42 -1.50
CA LEU A 252 -10.09 35.06 -0.22
C LEU A 252 -8.75 35.62 0.28
N SER A 253 -8.70 36.93 0.51
CA SER A 253 -7.60 37.60 1.23
C SER A 253 -6.23 37.61 0.54
N ASP A 254 -6.19 37.73 -0.80
CA ASP A 254 -4.93 37.61 -1.55
C ASP A 254 -4.39 38.90 -2.22
N SER A 255 -4.69 40.02 -1.60
CA SER A 255 -4.45 41.35 -2.16
C SER A 255 -2.96 41.72 -2.33
N GLY A 256 -2.05 40.93 -1.75
CA GLY A 256 -0.59 41.10 -1.88
C GLY A 256 0.02 40.43 -3.12
N ARG A 257 -0.63 39.41 -3.71
CA ARG A 257 -0.11 38.64 -4.87
C ARG A 257 -0.73 39.10 -6.20
N PHE A 258 -2.01 39.45 -6.18
CA PHE A 258 -2.75 39.79 -7.40
C PHE A 258 -3.58 41.08 -7.27
N ASP A 259 -3.58 41.88 -8.34
CA ASP A 259 -4.55 42.95 -8.54
C ASP A 259 -5.85 42.35 -9.07
N VAL A 260 -6.98 42.79 -8.53
CA VAL A 260 -8.30 42.40 -9.04
C VAL A 260 -8.62 43.22 -10.29
N VAL A 261 -8.64 42.56 -11.45
CA VAL A 261 -9.04 43.19 -12.72
C VAL A 261 -10.56 43.14 -12.85
N SER A 262 -11.15 41.98 -12.58
CA SER A 262 -12.60 41.82 -12.54
C SER A 262 -13.00 40.78 -11.49
N MET A 263 -13.57 41.24 -10.39
CA MET A 263 -14.06 40.33 -9.35
C MET A 263 -15.25 39.49 -9.84
N ARG A 264 -16.15 40.08 -10.64
CA ARG A 264 -17.34 39.39 -11.19
C ARG A 264 -16.96 38.22 -12.11
N ARG A 265 -15.88 38.38 -12.89
CA ARG A 265 -15.41 37.39 -13.87
C ARG A 265 -14.20 36.60 -13.39
N ARG A 266 -13.73 36.86 -12.16
CA ARG A 266 -12.60 36.17 -11.52
C ARG A 266 -11.31 36.24 -12.34
N ILE A 267 -11.02 37.44 -12.86
CA ILE A 267 -9.77 37.73 -13.56
C ILE A 267 -8.91 38.63 -12.68
N PHE A 268 -7.65 38.24 -12.54
CA PHE A 268 -6.67 38.85 -11.68
C PHE A 268 -5.39 39.08 -12.46
N ARG A 269 -4.60 40.10 -12.09
CA ARG A 269 -3.31 40.41 -12.71
C ARG A 269 -2.22 40.24 -11.68
N ARG A 270 -1.15 39.51 -12.04
CA ARG A 270 0.01 39.34 -11.18
C ARG A 270 0.63 40.72 -10.90
N ARG A 271 0.76 41.08 -9.62
CA ARG A 271 1.49 42.29 -9.22
C ARG A 271 2.98 42.09 -9.43
N GLY A 272 3.64 43.15 -9.89
CA GLY A 272 5.09 43.27 -9.89
C GLY A 272 5.61 43.50 -8.48
N GLY A 273 6.61 42.74 -8.07
CA GLY A 273 7.21 42.82 -6.73
C GLY A 273 6.98 41.57 -5.88
N ARG A 274 7.91 41.35 -4.94
CA ARG A 274 7.80 40.32 -3.90
C ARG A 274 6.59 40.70 -3.02
N ALA A 275 5.66 39.76 -2.79
CA ALA A 275 4.37 39.99 -2.16
C ALA A 275 4.42 41.04 -1.03
N MET A 276 3.78 42.19 -1.24
CA MET A 276 3.52 43.20 -0.22
C MET A 276 2.04 43.60 -0.28
N THR A 277 1.43 43.50 0.88
CA THR A 277 0.03 43.74 1.20
C THR A 277 -0.40 45.18 0.93
N THR A 278 -1.68 45.34 0.64
CA THR A 278 -2.37 46.54 0.14
C THR A 278 -2.33 47.77 1.05
N ASN A 279 -2.19 48.95 0.43
CA ASN A 279 -2.62 50.24 0.97
C ASN A 279 -3.86 50.76 0.20
N PRO A 280 -4.88 51.37 0.86
CA PRO A 280 -5.98 52.05 0.18
C PRO A 280 -5.57 53.45 -0.35
N ALA A 281 -6.36 53.96 -1.30
CA ALA A 281 -6.14 55.18 -2.08
C ALA A 281 -6.00 56.49 -1.26
N PRO A 282 -5.33 57.53 -1.81
CA PRO A 282 -5.03 58.76 -1.08
C PRO A 282 -6.28 59.64 -0.87
N VAL A 283 -6.44 60.11 0.36
CA VAL A 283 -7.35 61.22 0.71
C VAL A 283 -6.79 62.51 0.13
N LYS A 284 -7.60 63.24 -0.65
CA LYS A 284 -7.27 64.59 -1.13
C LYS A 284 -7.16 65.52 0.09
N LEU A 285 -6.00 66.14 0.29
CA LEU A 285 -5.82 67.23 1.25
C LEU A 285 -5.74 68.57 0.51
N ASP A 286 -6.58 69.50 0.97
CA ASP A 286 -6.66 70.89 0.53
C ASP A 286 -5.34 71.65 0.70
N ILE A 287 -5.07 72.53 -0.26
CA ILE A 287 -3.83 73.28 -0.43
C ILE A 287 -3.98 74.64 0.25
N SER A 288 -3.48 74.76 1.49
CA SER A 288 -3.05 76.06 2.06
C SER A 288 -2.27 75.89 3.39
N ALA A 289 -0.98 75.57 3.35
CA ALA A 289 -0.07 75.75 4.48
C ALA A 289 1.40 75.84 4.02
N GLY A 290 2.19 76.73 4.66
CA GLY A 290 3.58 77.04 4.32
C GLY A 290 4.56 75.86 4.45
N THR A 291 5.75 76.04 3.87
CA THR A 291 6.77 75.00 3.62
C THR A 291 7.22 74.23 4.86
N GLU A 292 7.36 74.88 6.02
CA GLU A 292 7.76 74.23 7.28
C GLU A 292 6.66 73.34 7.88
N VAL A 293 5.41 73.78 7.82
CA VAL A 293 4.25 72.98 8.27
C VAL A 293 4.11 71.74 7.38
N ARG A 294 4.37 71.90 6.08
CA ARG A 294 4.33 70.81 5.10
C ARG A 294 5.42 69.76 5.35
N GLU A 295 6.62 70.18 5.73
CA GLU A 295 7.71 69.26 6.11
C GLU A 295 7.46 68.54 7.45
N ALA A 296 6.89 69.23 8.44
CA ALA A 296 6.52 68.62 9.71
C ALA A 296 5.37 67.59 9.54
N SER A 297 4.33 67.95 8.79
CA SER A 297 3.22 67.04 8.46
C SER A 297 3.69 65.85 7.61
N ARG A 298 4.60 66.06 6.66
CA ARG A 298 5.19 64.98 5.85
C ARG A 298 6.05 64.03 6.70
N ARG A 299 6.85 64.54 7.64
CA ARG A 299 7.64 63.72 8.57
C ARG A 299 6.75 62.88 9.50
N ARG A 300 5.67 63.47 10.02
CA ARG A 300 4.67 62.75 10.83
C ARG A 300 3.97 61.65 10.03
N LEU A 301 3.49 61.98 8.83
CA LEU A 301 2.84 61.02 7.94
C LEU A 301 3.79 59.87 7.56
N LEU A 302 5.04 60.16 7.22
CA LEU A 302 6.03 59.14 6.91
C LEU A 302 6.31 58.21 8.10
N ARG A 303 6.43 58.76 9.31
CA ARG A 303 6.63 57.96 10.53
C ARG A 303 5.45 57.01 10.76
N ASP A 304 4.24 57.51 10.65
CA ASP A 304 3.03 56.72 10.87
C ASP A 304 2.88 55.64 9.77
N LEU A 305 3.20 55.96 8.52
CA LEU A 305 3.24 54.99 7.41
C LEU A 305 4.34 53.93 7.56
N VAL A 306 5.53 54.30 8.05
CA VAL A 306 6.63 53.35 8.31
C VAL A 306 6.24 52.37 9.42
N LEU A 307 5.58 52.87 10.46
CA LEU A 307 5.12 52.03 11.57
C LEU A 307 3.97 51.09 11.13
N ASP A 308 3.02 51.59 10.34
CA ASP A 308 1.91 50.79 9.80
C ASP A 308 2.36 49.80 8.72
N ALA A 309 3.49 50.03 8.04
CA ALA A 309 4.11 49.10 7.11
C ALA A 309 4.90 47.98 7.80
N ALA A 310 5.17 48.09 9.11
CA ALA A 310 5.83 47.03 9.85
C ALA A 310 4.92 45.78 9.91
N PRO A 311 5.45 44.57 9.64
CA PRO A 311 4.64 43.34 9.58
C PRO A 311 4.19 42.85 10.96
N ASN A 312 4.81 43.36 12.02
CA ASN A 312 4.61 42.91 13.40
C ASN A 312 3.80 43.94 14.19
N ALA A 313 3.03 43.49 15.18
CA ALA A 313 2.34 44.39 16.08
C ALA A 313 3.36 45.18 16.91
N GLN A 314 3.27 46.50 16.87
CA GLN A 314 4.21 47.39 17.54
C GLN A 314 3.47 48.46 18.36
N ILE A 315 3.90 48.60 19.60
CA ILE A 315 3.45 49.63 20.55
C ILE A 315 4.68 50.42 20.97
N VAL A 316 4.63 51.73 20.85
CA VAL A 316 5.72 52.62 21.29
C VAL A 316 5.21 53.42 22.48
N LEU A 317 5.97 53.39 23.56
CA LEU A 317 5.74 54.16 24.78
C LEU A 317 6.67 55.38 24.78
N ASP A 318 6.20 56.49 25.31
CA ASP A 318 7.04 57.67 25.59
C ASP A 318 7.80 57.53 26.92
N ASP A 319 8.52 58.59 27.30
CA ASP A 319 9.29 58.68 28.54
C ASP A 319 8.42 58.72 29.81
N SER A 320 7.10 58.92 29.67
CA SER A 320 6.13 58.82 30.76
C SER A 320 5.46 57.44 30.84
N GLU A 321 5.90 56.48 30.02
CA GLU A 321 5.27 55.16 29.84
C GLU A 321 3.80 55.26 29.36
N SER A 322 3.47 56.35 28.68
CA SER A 322 2.19 56.52 27.98
C SER A 322 2.32 56.04 26.54
N VAL A 323 1.23 55.54 25.97
CA VAL A 323 1.24 55.01 24.61
C VAL A 323 1.40 56.15 23.61
N PHE A 324 2.54 56.20 22.95
CA PHE A 324 2.89 57.23 21.98
C PHE A 324 2.43 56.88 20.56
N LEU A 325 2.64 55.63 20.13
CA LEU A 325 2.21 55.14 18.82
C LEU A 325 1.76 53.68 18.87
N ILE A 326 0.78 53.34 18.04
CA ILE A 326 0.28 51.98 17.84
C ILE A 326 0.10 51.77 16.35
N ASN A 327 0.64 50.68 15.80
CA ASN A 327 0.45 50.38 14.39
C ASN A 327 -0.84 49.59 14.10
N SER A 328 -1.17 49.44 12.82
CA SER A 328 -2.34 48.71 12.31
C SER A 328 -2.40 47.26 12.83
N GLN A 329 -1.26 46.58 12.88
CA GLN A 329 -1.15 45.21 13.38
C GLN A 329 -1.48 45.12 14.87
N ALA A 330 -0.94 46.02 15.71
CA ALA A 330 -1.24 46.05 17.13
C ALA A 330 -2.71 46.40 17.43
N ARG A 331 -3.32 47.29 16.63
CA ARG A 331 -4.76 47.58 16.71
C ARG A 331 -5.61 46.34 16.42
N GLY A 332 -5.30 45.63 15.33
CA GLY A 332 -6.04 44.43 14.93
C GLY A 332 -5.83 43.24 15.89
N GLN A 333 -4.61 43.07 16.41
CA GLN A 333 -4.23 41.90 17.19
C GLN A 333 -4.57 42.04 18.67
N PHE A 334 -4.46 43.24 19.25
CA PHE A 334 -4.73 43.49 20.67
C PHE A 334 -6.00 44.31 20.91
N GLY A 335 -6.78 44.61 19.87
CA GLY A 335 -8.04 45.38 20.00
C GLY A 335 -7.81 46.83 20.41
N LEU A 336 -6.60 47.35 20.23
CA LEU A 336 -6.25 48.73 20.56
C LEU A 336 -6.86 49.69 19.54
N THR A 337 -7.14 50.91 19.98
CA THR A 337 -7.75 51.96 19.17
C THR A 337 -6.87 53.21 19.13
N SER A 338 -7.18 54.14 18.22
CA SER A 338 -6.53 55.46 18.20
C SER A 338 -6.82 56.30 19.45
N GLN A 339 -7.85 55.95 20.24
CA GLN A 339 -8.16 56.58 21.52
C GLN A 339 -7.23 56.13 22.65
N ASP A 340 -6.48 55.05 22.44
CA ASP A 340 -5.53 54.54 23.42
C ASP A 340 -4.18 55.26 23.36
N VAL A 341 -3.92 56.02 22.29
CA VAL A 341 -2.76 56.90 22.18
C VAL A 341 -2.87 58.04 23.20
N GLY A 342 -1.84 58.22 24.01
CA GLY A 342 -1.75 59.18 25.12
C GLY A 342 -2.23 58.63 26.46
N ARG A 343 -2.77 57.41 26.51
CA ARG A 343 -3.14 56.76 27.78
C ARG A 343 -1.92 56.09 28.43
N PRO A 344 -1.85 56.02 29.77
CA PRO A 344 -0.83 55.23 30.46
C PRO A 344 -0.88 53.76 30.02
N PHE A 345 0.27 53.17 29.70
CA PHE A 345 0.34 51.78 29.23
C PHE A 345 -0.25 50.78 30.22
N ARG A 346 -0.09 51.05 31.53
CA ARG A 346 -0.65 50.26 32.63
C ARG A 346 -2.17 50.12 32.64
N ASP A 347 -2.89 50.99 31.92
CA ASP A 347 -4.35 50.98 31.86
C ASP A 347 -4.89 50.11 30.70
N LEU A 348 -4.01 49.48 29.93
CA LEU A 348 -4.35 48.66 28.76
C LEU A 348 -4.19 47.17 29.07
N GLU A 349 -5.09 46.33 28.55
CA GLU A 349 -5.05 44.87 28.79
C GLU A 349 -3.74 44.23 28.30
N VAL A 350 -3.19 44.75 27.21
CA VAL A 350 -1.93 44.29 26.63
C VAL A 350 -0.74 44.39 27.59
N SER A 351 -0.82 45.22 28.64
CA SER A 351 0.28 45.38 29.59
C SER A 351 0.45 44.16 30.50
N TYR A 352 -0.62 43.39 30.76
CA TYR A 352 -0.61 42.23 31.66
C TYR A 352 -1.02 40.91 30.98
N ARG A 353 -1.53 40.97 29.74
CA ARG A 353 -1.82 39.81 28.89
C ARG A 353 -1.27 40.05 27.49
N PRO A 354 -0.49 39.12 26.89
CA PRO A 354 -0.33 37.71 27.27
C PRO A 354 0.67 37.41 28.40
N THR A 355 1.50 38.38 28.79
CA THR A 355 2.42 38.26 29.93
C THR A 355 2.57 39.63 30.60
N GLU A 356 3.21 39.71 31.77
CA GLU A 356 3.47 40.99 32.42
C GLU A 356 4.62 41.72 31.71
N LEU A 357 4.28 42.72 30.89
CA LEU A 357 5.23 43.49 30.10
C LEU A 357 5.81 44.69 30.85
N ARG A 358 5.16 45.21 31.90
CA ARG A 358 5.58 46.44 32.57
C ARG A 358 6.89 46.27 33.32
N SER A 359 7.01 45.20 34.11
CA SER A 359 8.26 44.85 34.80
C SER A 359 9.41 44.68 33.80
N LEU A 360 9.11 44.13 32.63
CA LEU A 360 10.08 43.94 31.56
C LEU A 360 10.43 45.25 30.84
N VAL A 361 9.50 46.20 30.69
CA VAL A 361 9.78 47.55 30.19
C VAL A 361 10.72 48.28 31.15
N GLU A 362 10.46 48.21 32.46
CA GLU A 362 11.31 48.79 33.49
C GLU A 362 12.70 48.13 33.51
N GLN A 363 12.75 46.81 33.40
CA GLN A 363 13.99 46.05 33.32
C GLN A 363 14.79 46.41 32.08
N ALA A 364 14.16 46.49 30.90
CA ALA A 364 14.81 46.86 29.64
C ALA A 364 15.41 48.27 29.71
N ARG A 365 14.68 49.22 30.34
CA ARG A 365 15.17 50.58 30.61
C ARG A 365 16.39 50.59 31.54
N THR A 366 16.29 49.89 32.67
CA THR A 366 17.34 49.87 33.71
C THR A 366 18.62 49.22 33.21
N GLU A 367 18.49 48.09 32.51
CA GLU A 367 19.62 47.32 31.97
C GLU A 367 20.12 47.86 30.62
N ARG A 368 19.43 48.85 30.04
CA ARG A 368 19.75 49.49 28.75
C ARG A 368 19.92 48.49 27.59
N ARG A 369 19.17 47.40 27.60
CA ARG A 369 19.24 46.34 26.57
C ARG A 369 17.86 45.91 26.12
N THR A 370 17.81 45.28 24.94
CA THR A 370 16.59 44.67 24.44
C THR A 370 16.29 43.40 25.23
N ILE A 371 15.07 43.27 25.72
CA ILE A 371 14.57 42.04 26.35
C ILE A 371 13.76 41.26 25.29
N ARG A 372 14.06 39.97 25.19
CA ARG A 372 13.41 39.05 24.25
C ARG A 372 12.74 37.94 25.03
N LEU A 373 11.44 37.79 24.84
CA LEU A 373 10.66 36.68 25.35
C LEU A 373 10.28 35.77 24.20
N THR A 374 10.49 34.47 24.36
CA THR A 374 10.12 33.45 23.37
C THR A 374 8.91 32.67 23.86
N SER A 375 8.05 32.24 22.94
CA SER A 375 6.91 31.35 23.21
C SER A 375 5.91 31.92 24.22
N VAL A 376 5.64 33.22 24.15
CA VAL A 376 4.61 33.86 24.98
C VAL A 376 3.23 33.43 24.49
N GLU A 377 2.53 32.69 25.32
CA GLU A 377 1.24 32.09 24.98
C GLU A 377 0.07 33.06 25.20
N ARG A 378 -0.86 33.10 24.25
CA ARG A 378 -2.13 33.83 24.38
C ARG A 378 -3.30 32.97 23.94
N GLY A 379 -4.23 32.71 24.85
CA GLY A 379 -5.53 32.15 24.50
C GLY A 379 -6.44 33.20 23.86
N ARG A 380 -7.02 32.88 22.71
CA ARG A 380 -8.07 33.67 22.04
C ARG A 380 -9.25 32.75 21.70
N GLY A 381 -10.18 32.60 22.63
CA GLY A 381 -11.24 31.59 22.51
C GLY A 381 -10.66 30.19 22.69
N ASP A 382 -10.94 29.29 21.74
CA ASP A 382 -10.41 27.92 21.72
C ASP A 382 -9.02 27.81 21.07
N ASP A 383 -8.51 28.89 20.46
CA ASP A 383 -7.23 28.91 19.77
C ASP A 383 -6.10 29.52 20.62
N VAL A 384 -4.96 28.83 20.64
CA VAL A 384 -3.72 29.30 21.30
C VAL A 384 -2.78 29.92 20.27
N GLN A 385 -2.39 31.18 20.50
CA GLN A 385 -1.39 31.90 19.72
C GLN A 385 -0.07 31.99 20.49
N TYR A 386 1.05 31.94 19.76
CA TYR A 386 2.38 32.09 20.33
C TYR A 386 3.06 33.35 19.78
N PHE A 387 3.69 34.10 20.68
CA PHE A 387 4.39 35.33 20.37
C PHE A 387 5.84 35.28 20.82
N GLU A 388 6.71 35.87 20.00
CA GLU A 388 7.99 36.38 20.46
C GLU A 388 7.84 37.88 20.74
N VAL A 389 8.16 38.31 21.96
CA VAL A 389 8.00 39.70 22.38
C VAL A 389 9.37 40.34 22.55
N LEU A 390 9.60 41.44 21.84
CA LEU A 390 10.82 42.23 21.86
C LEU A 390 10.52 43.58 22.52
N ILE A 391 11.22 43.88 23.62
CA ILE A 391 11.09 45.14 24.36
C ILE A 391 12.41 45.88 24.25
N GLN A 392 12.40 46.97 23.49
CA GLN A 392 13.59 47.73 23.14
C GLN A 392 13.52 49.16 23.68
N PRO A 393 14.41 49.57 24.61
CA PRO A 393 14.46 50.94 25.09
C PRO A 393 15.05 51.85 23.99
N LEU A 394 14.46 53.03 23.82
CA LEU A 394 14.85 54.03 22.83
C LEU A 394 15.62 55.15 23.52
N TRP A 395 16.77 55.51 22.96
CA TRP A 395 17.68 56.52 23.49
C TRP A 395 17.90 57.61 22.44
N ASN A 396 17.99 58.86 22.88
CA ASN A 396 18.38 59.99 22.04
C ASN A 396 19.91 60.06 21.89
N THR A 397 20.41 60.91 20.99
CA THR A 397 21.85 61.16 20.73
C THR A 397 22.65 61.54 21.98
N ASN A 398 21.98 62.06 23.01
CA ASN A 398 22.60 62.42 24.29
C ASN A 398 22.52 61.30 25.34
N SER A 399 22.21 60.06 24.95
CA SER A 399 21.97 58.93 25.87
C SER A 399 20.85 59.17 26.88
N LEU A 400 19.89 60.04 26.55
CA LEU A 400 18.66 60.22 27.32
C LEU A 400 17.61 59.23 26.83
N TRP A 401 16.98 58.50 27.74
CA TRP A 401 15.87 57.61 27.41
C TRP A 401 14.66 58.44 26.99
N ILE A 402 14.06 58.08 25.86
CA ILE A 402 12.94 58.82 25.24
C ILE A 402 11.68 57.98 25.07
N GLY A 403 11.74 56.69 25.42
CA GLY A 403 10.62 55.78 25.30
C GLY A 403 11.03 54.32 25.09
N THR A 404 10.06 53.46 24.89
CA THR A 404 10.28 52.01 24.71
C THR A 404 9.42 51.49 23.57
N SER A 405 10.01 50.70 22.68
CA SER A 405 9.28 49.97 21.65
C SER A 405 9.03 48.53 22.08
N ILE A 406 7.77 48.11 22.03
CA ILE A 406 7.34 46.74 22.26
C ILE A 406 6.87 46.18 20.92
N THR A 407 7.48 45.09 20.47
CA THR A 407 7.14 44.41 19.21
C THR A 407 6.71 42.98 19.50
N PHE A 408 5.59 42.57 18.93
CA PHE A 408 5.07 41.21 19.00
C PHE A 408 5.20 40.56 17.63
N VAL A 409 6.00 39.51 17.57
CA VAL A 409 6.18 38.67 16.37
C VAL A 409 5.35 37.41 16.58
N GLU A 410 4.36 37.16 15.74
CA GLU A 410 3.56 35.95 15.83
C GLU A 410 4.38 34.75 15.35
N THR A 411 4.58 33.77 16.24
CA THR A 411 5.34 32.55 15.96
C THR A 411 4.45 31.30 15.99
N THR A 412 3.11 31.45 16.04
CA THR A 412 2.14 30.36 16.19
C THR A 412 2.40 29.19 15.23
N PHE A 413 2.56 29.47 13.93
CA PHE A 413 2.80 28.42 12.92
C PHE A 413 4.12 27.68 13.17
N VAL A 414 5.21 28.42 13.42
CA VAL A 414 6.53 27.83 13.63
C VAL A 414 6.58 27.01 14.91
N THR A 415 5.99 27.52 15.99
CA THR A 415 5.92 26.82 17.28
C THR A 415 5.07 25.55 17.19
N ARG A 416 3.90 25.59 16.53
CA ARG A 416 3.07 24.39 16.29
C ARG A 416 3.80 23.36 15.43
N LEU A 417 4.44 23.80 14.33
CA LEU A 417 5.21 22.90 13.48
C LEU A 417 6.39 22.24 14.21
N GLN A 418 7.07 22.97 15.11
CA GLN A 418 8.13 22.40 15.95
C GLN A 418 7.58 21.37 16.95
N GLN A 419 6.39 21.60 17.51
CA GLN A 419 5.72 20.64 18.39
C GLN A 419 5.30 19.38 17.62
N ASP A 420 4.69 19.54 16.44
CA ASP A 420 4.28 18.42 15.57
C ASP A 420 5.49 17.60 15.12
N LEU A 421 6.58 18.27 14.72
CA LEU A 421 7.81 17.59 14.32
C LEU A 421 8.44 16.81 15.49
N LYS A 422 8.39 17.38 16.70
CA LYS A 422 8.87 16.68 17.90
C LYS A 422 8.03 15.42 18.15
N ARG A 423 6.70 15.54 18.08
CA ARG A 423 5.78 14.42 18.25
C ARG A 423 6.01 13.32 17.21
N HIS A 424 6.08 13.68 15.92
CA HIS A 424 6.35 12.71 14.86
C HIS A 424 7.71 12.04 14.98
N ARG A 425 8.71 12.74 15.54
CA ARG A 425 10.02 12.13 15.82
C ARG A 425 9.91 11.07 16.92
N GLU A 426 9.17 11.36 17.99
CA GLU A 426 8.90 10.39 19.08
C GLU A 426 8.08 9.19 18.56
N ASP A 427 7.08 9.43 17.71
CA ASP A 427 6.30 8.36 17.05
C ASP A 427 7.19 7.48 16.16
N LEU A 428 8.09 8.09 15.37
CA LEU A 428 9.03 7.38 14.50
C LEU A 428 10.03 6.53 15.29
N GLU A 429 10.55 7.07 16.39
CA GLU A 429 11.47 6.34 17.28
C GLU A 429 10.79 5.10 17.87
N THR A 430 9.54 5.25 18.33
CA THR A 430 8.73 4.13 18.82
C THR A 430 8.50 3.07 17.73
N ALA A 431 8.14 3.49 16.51
CA ALA A 431 7.93 2.57 15.40
C ALA A 431 9.21 1.86 14.96
N TYR A 432 10.37 2.51 15.06
CA TYR A 432 11.68 1.88 14.81
C TYR A 432 12.01 0.82 15.86
N GLU A 433 11.73 1.08 17.14
CA GLU A 433 11.90 0.10 18.22
C GLU A 433 10.98 -1.11 18.04
N GLU A 434 9.71 -0.90 17.70
CA GLU A 434 8.77 -1.98 17.38
C GLU A 434 9.24 -2.80 16.16
N LEU A 435 9.65 -2.13 15.08
CA LEU A 435 10.15 -2.81 13.89
C LEU A 435 11.40 -3.64 14.21
N GLN A 436 12.34 -3.08 14.99
CA GLN A 436 13.53 -3.82 15.40
C GLN A 436 13.17 -5.05 16.22
N SER A 437 12.25 -4.93 17.18
CA SER A 437 11.75 -6.07 17.97
C SER A 437 11.11 -7.14 17.10
N THR A 438 10.28 -6.76 16.12
CA THR A 438 9.67 -7.74 15.20
C THR A 438 10.70 -8.42 14.30
N ASN A 439 11.78 -7.72 13.94
CA ASN A 439 12.84 -8.29 13.14
C ASN A 439 13.68 -9.29 13.95
N GLU A 440 13.97 -8.98 15.21
CA GLU A 440 14.61 -9.91 16.15
C GLU A 440 13.74 -11.17 16.35
N GLU A 441 12.42 -11.01 16.50
CA GLU A 441 11.49 -12.15 16.60
C GLU A 441 11.45 -12.98 15.29
N LEU A 442 11.50 -12.34 14.12
CA LEU A 442 11.61 -13.03 12.83
C LEU A 442 12.92 -13.80 12.69
N GLU A 443 14.05 -13.24 13.13
CA GLU A 443 15.32 -13.98 13.14
C GLU A 443 15.23 -15.21 14.05
N THR A 444 14.65 -15.08 15.25
CA THR A 444 14.47 -16.24 16.15
C THR A 444 13.56 -17.32 15.57
N THR A 445 12.44 -16.94 14.93
CA THR A 445 11.55 -17.93 14.30
C THR A 445 12.19 -18.60 13.10
N ASN A 446 13.07 -17.90 12.38
CA ASN A 446 13.83 -18.48 11.28
C ASN A 446 14.89 -19.48 11.78
N GLU A 447 15.55 -19.19 12.90
CA GLU A 447 16.46 -20.13 13.58
C GLU A 447 15.71 -21.38 14.08
N GLU A 448 14.53 -21.22 14.68
CA GLU A 448 13.68 -22.35 15.11
C GLU A 448 13.20 -23.21 13.93
N LEU A 449 12.87 -22.59 12.79
CA LEU A 449 12.52 -23.30 11.56
C LEU A 449 13.71 -24.07 10.99
N GLN A 450 14.90 -23.48 10.98
CA GLN A 450 16.12 -24.19 10.57
C GLN A 450 16.40 -25.38 11.47
N SER A 451 16.30 -25.21 12.79
CA SER A 451 16.45 -26.33 13.75
C SER A 451 15.42 -27.43 13.49
N SER A 452 14.17 -27.07 13.19
CA SER A 452 13.11 -28.05 12.88
C SER A 452 13.39 -28.79 11.56
N ILE A 453 13.98 -28.12 10.58
CA ILE A 453 14.41 -28.75 9.32
C ILE A 453 15.54 -29.74 9.59
N GLU A 454 16.54 -29.37 10.40
CA GLU A 454 17.63 -30.27 10.78
C GLU A 454 17.10 -31.51 11.55
N GLU A 455 16.15 -31.33 12.47
CA GLU A 455 15.48 -32.46 13.14
C GLU A 455 14.69 -33.34 12.16
N LEU A 456 14.02 -32.75 11.15
CA LEU A 456 13.33 -33.54 10.12
C LEU A 456 14.30 -34.31 9.22
N GLU A 457 15.44 -33.72 8.86
CA GLU A 457 16.48 -34.42 8.10
C GLU A 457 17.05 -35.59 8.88
N THR A 458 17.40 -35.40 10.15
CA THR A 458 17.91 -36.49 11.01
C THR A 458 16.89 -37.62 11.19
N THR A 459 15.62 -37.30 11.44
CA THR A 459 14.57 -38.34 11.55
C THR A 459 14.34 -39.08 10.23
N ASN A 460 14.51 -38.40 9.09
CA ASN A 460 14.42 -39.04 7.77
C ASN A 460 15.63 -39.97 7.53
N GLU A 461 16.84 -39.57 7.92
CA GLU A 461 18.03 -40.42 7.89
C GLU A 461 17.86 -41.67 8.78
N GLU A 462 17.32 -41.51 9.99
CA GLU A 462 17.02 -42.63 10.89
C GLU A 462 15.99 -43.59 10.30
N LEU A 463 14.93 -43.07 9.68
CA LEU A 463 13.92 -43.89 9.00
C LEU A 463 14.51 -44.63 7.80
N GLN A 464 15.35 -43.97 7.00
CA GLN A 464 15.99 -44.59 5.85
C GLN A 464 16.94 -45.70 6.29
N SER A 465 17.76 -45.46 7.32
CA SER A 465 18.60 -46.49 7.95
C SER A 465 17.77 -47.66 8.46
N GLY A 466 16.65 -47.39 9.15
CA GLY A 466 15.75 -48.45 9.63
C GLY A 466 15.14 -49.28 8.49
N ASN A 467 14.85 -48.65 7.36
CA ASN A 467 14.35 -49.34 6.17
C ASN A 467 15.44 -50.22 5.53
N GLU A 468 16.68 -49.74 5.46
CA GLU A 468 17.84 -50.52 4.97
C GLU A 468 18.12 -51.75 5.86
N GLU A 469 18.00 -51.61 7.18
CA GLU A 469 18.10 -52.73 8.11
C GLU A 469 16.98 -53.76 7.90
N LEU A 470 15.75 -53.29 7.70
CA LEU A 470 14.60 -54.16 7.42
C LEU A 470 14.76 -54.91 6.09
N GLU A 471 15.20 -54.25 5.03
CA GLU A 471 15.47 -54.89 3.74
C GLU A 471 16.57 -55.95 3.86
N THR A 472 17.66 -55.64 4.57
CA THR A 472 18.75 -56.58 4.83
C THR A 472 18.26 -57.81 5.57
N MET A 473 17.46 -57.62 6.63
CA MET A 473 16.88 -58.70 7.41
C MET A 473 15.89 -59.54 6.58
N ASN A 474 15.13 -58.90 5.69
CA ASN A 474 14.23 -59.60 4.77
C ASN A 474 15.01 -60.50 3.78
N GLU A 475 16.10 -60.00 3.22
CA GLU A 475 16.93 -60.80 2.31
C GLU A 475 17.62 -61.95 3.05
N GLU A 476 18.11 -61.74 4.28
CA GLU A 476 18.66 -62.84 5.10
C GLU A 476 17.60 -63.92 5.39
N MET A 477 16.38 -63.51 5.73
CA MET A 477 15.24 -64.43 5.91
C MET A 477 14.93 -65.20 4.63
N ARG A 478 14.99 -64.55 3.46
CA ARG A 478 14.75 -65.18 2.17
C ARG A 478 15.83 -66.21 1.83
N VAL A 479 17.09 -65.90 2.10
CA VAL A 479 18.22 -66.83 1.95
C VAL A 479 18.03 -68.05 2.85
N ARG A 480 17.74 -67.85 4.15
CA ARG A 480 17.49 -68.98 5.07
C ARG A 480 16.31 -69.84 4.65
N SER A 481 15.24 -69.23 4.13
CA SER A 481 14.11 -69.98 3.60
C SER A 481 14.52 -70.85 2.41
N SER A 482 15.33 -70.30 1.49
CA SER A 482 15.86 -71.06 0.34
C SER A 482 16.78 -72.21 0.77
N GLU A 483 17.68 -71.98 1.73
CA GLU A 483 18.56 -73.03 2.27
C GLU A 483 17.76 -74.17 2.93
N LEU A 484 16.68 -73.81 3.64
CA LEU A 484 15.77 -74.78 4.25
C LEU A 484 15.04 -75.61 3.19
N GLU A 485 14.54 -74.97 2.13
CA GLU A 485 13.88 -75.64 1.01
C GLU A 485 14.83 -76.57 0.23
N GLU A 486 16.07 -76.14 0.00
CA GLU A 486 17.10 -76.96 -0.65
C GLU A 486 17.42 -78.21 0.19
N THR A 487 17.65 -78.01 1.49
CA THR A 487 17.91 -79.11 2.44
C THR A 487 16.72 -80.08 2.47
N ARG A 488 15.49 -79.56 2.50
CA ARG A 488 14.28 -80.39 2.47
C ARG A 488 14.19 -81.21 1.19
N THR A 489 14.39 -80.58 0.04
CA THR A 489 14.32 -81.24 -1.28
C THR A 489 15.37 -82.34 -1.40
N PHE A 490 16.58 -82.10 -0.91
CA PHE A 490 17.64 -83.11 -0.85
C PHE A 490 17.22 -84.32 -0.01
N LEU A 491 16.68 -84.10 1.20
CA LEU A 491 16.22 -85.19 2.07
C LEU A 491 15.08 -86.00 1.44
N GLU A 492 14.10 -85.34 0.82
CA GLU A 492 13.02 -86.01 0.09
C GLU A 492 13.57 -86.83 -1.08
N GLY A 493 14.55 -86.31 -1.82
CA GLY A 493 15.24 -87.03 -2.90
C GLY A 493 15.99 -88.27 -2.42
N VAL A 494 16.71 -88.19 -1.31
CA VAL A 494 17.39 -89.35 -0.69
C VAL A 494 16.38 -90.44 -0.34
N LEU A 495 15.29 -90.09 0.34
CA LEU A 495 14.24 -91.05 0.74
C LEU A 495 13.52 -91.68 -0.46
N ALA A 496 13.34 -90.93 -1.56
CA ALA A 496 12.75 -91.43 -2.79
C ALA A 496 13.67 -92.39 -3.57
N SER A 497 14.98 -92.32 -3.38
CA SER A 497 15.95 -93.21 -4.05
C SER A 497 16.05 -94.62 -3.44
N VAL A 498 15.52 -94.81 -2.22
CA VAL A 498 15.50 -96.11 -1.55
C VAL A 498 14.45 -97.01 -2.20
N ALA A 499 14.88 -98.10 -2.82
CA ALA A 499 14.03 -99.10 -3.48
C ALA A 499 13.31 -100.05 -2.48
N ALA A 500 12.88 -99.49 -1.34
CA ALA A 500 12.12 -100.14 -0.30
C ALA A 500 11.13 -99.13 0.28
N GLY A 501 9.98 -99.61 0.74
CA GLY A 501 9.01 -98.76 1.43
C GLY A 501 9.58 -98.26 2.75
N VAL A 502 9.86 -96.96 2.83
CA VAL A 502 10.37 -96.31 4.03
C VAL A 502 9.25 -95.50 4.67
N VAL A 503 8.95 -95.83 5.92
CA VAL A 503 8.00 -95.09 6.77
C VAL A 503 8.73 -94.64 8.01
N VAL A 504 8.70 -93.35 8.30
CA VAL A 504 9.30 -92.79 9.52
C VAL A 504 8.18 -92.42 10.48
N LEU A 505 8.23 -92.93 11.71
CA LEU A 505 7.30 -92.61 12.77
C LEU A 505 7.99 -91.76 13.85
N ASP A 506 7.27 -90.82 14.45
CA ASP A 506 7.72 -90.13 15.66
C ASP A 506 7.45 -90.95 16.94
N GLY A 507 7.84 -90.41 18.10
CA GLY A 507 7.66 -91.06 19.40
C GLY A 507 6.22 -91.36 19.80
N ASP A 508 5.23 -90.72 19.15
CA ASP A 508 3.80 -91.01 19.34
C ASP A 508 3.27 -92.01 18.28
N LEU A 509 4.18 -92.64 17.52
CA LEU A 509 3.90 -93.59 16.45
C LEU A 509 3.04 -92.99 15.32
N ARG A 510 3.16 -91.67 15.11
CA ARG A 510 2.55 -90.95 14.00
C ARG A 510 3.50 -90.85 12.83
N ILE A 511 2.95 -90.89 11.62
CA ILE A 511 3.74 -90.90 10.39
C ILE A 511 4.32 -89.51 10.12
N ARG A 512 5.64 -89.44 10.00
CA ARG A 512 6.41 -88.23 9.64
C ARG A 512 6.94 -88.27 8.22
N SER A 513 7.22 -89.46 7.71
CA SER A 513 7.62 -89.64 6.32
C SER A 513 7.02 -90.92 5.75
N TRP A 514 6.67 -90.83 4.48
CA TRP A 514 6.06 -91.90 3.71
C TRP A 514 6.62 -91.81 2.29
N ASN A 515 7.65 -92.61 2.00
CA ASN A 515 8.35 -92.49 0.74
C ASN A 515 7.54 -93.06 -0.44
N ARG A 516 8.05 -92.83 -1.66
CA ARG A 516 7.40 -93.27 -2.89
C ARG A 516 7.10 -94.78 -2.91
N GLU A 517 8.04 -95.61 -2.49
CA GLU A 517 7.85 -97.07 -2.48
C GLU A 517 6.78 -97.51 -1.47
N ALA A 518 6.65 -96.84 -0.32
CA ALA A 518 5.55 -97.10 0.61
C ALA A 518 4.18 -96.76 -0.02
N GLN A 519 4.10 -95.67 -0.78
CA GLN A 519 2.92 -95.34 -1.58
C GLN A 519 2.68 -96.36 -2.71
N GLU A 520 3.72 -96.88 -3.34
CA GLU A 520 3.59 -97.92 -4.38
C GLU A 520 3.18 -99.29 -3.80
N LEU A 521 3.58 -99.62 -2.58
CA LEU A 521 3.19 -100.83 -1.87
C LEU A 521 1.75 -100.75 -1.35
N TRP A 522 1.36 -99.64 -0.73
CA TRP A 522 0.12 -99.55 0.06
C TRP A 522 -0.96 -98.63 -0.53
N GLY A 523 -0.62 -97.78 -1.50
CA GLY A 523 -1.59 -96.99 -2.27
C GLY A 523 -2.02 -95.66 -1.66
N LEU A 524 -1.56 -95.32 -0.45
CA LEU A 524 -1.81 -94.02 0.20
C LEU A 524 -0.70 -93.02 -0.10
N ARG A 525 -1.08 -91.75 -0.31
CA ARG A 525 -0.13 -90.66 -0.57
C ARG A 525 0.47 -90.12 0.73
N ALA A 526 1.67 -89.56 0.64
CA ALA A 526 2.38 -89.05 1.81
C ALA A 526 1.62 -87.94 2.56
N ASP A 527 0.92 -87.06 1.84
CA ASP A 527 0.08 -85.98 2.39
C ASP A 527 -1.19 -86.50 3.06
N GLU A 528 -1.72 -87.65 2.62
CA GLU A 528 -2.91 -88.28 3.22
C GLU A 528 -2.57 -88.89 4.59
N VAL A 529 -1.39 -89.48 4.74
CA VAL A 529 -1.01 -90.22 5.96
C VAL A 529 -0.17 -89.41 6.94
N TYR A 530 0.33 -88.24 6.54
CA TYR A 530 1.14 -87.40 7.41
C TYR A 530 0.40 -87.08 8.72
N GLN A 531 1.08 -87.23 9.85
CA GLN A 531 0.55 -87.09 11.22
C GLN A 531 -0.53 -88.09 11.64
N GLN A 532 -0.92 -89.03 10.78
CA GLN A 532 -1.85 -90.09 11.16
C GLN A 532 -1.15 -91.18 11.96
N GLY A 533 -1.90 -91.89 12.80
CA GLY A 533 -1.39 -93.03 13.56
C GLY A 533 -1.15 -94.24 12.64
N PHE A 534 0.05 -94.82 12.68
CA PHE A 534 0.44 -95.89 11.75
C PHE A 534 -0.48 -97.12 11.80
N PHE A 535 -0.92 -97.52 13.00
CA PHE A 535 -1.79 -98.69 13.19
C PHE A 535 -3.25 -98.45 12.81
N ALA A 536 -3.67 -97.20 12.66
CA ALA A 536 -5.03 -96.85 12.26
C ALA A 536 -5.21 -96.83 10.74
N LEU A 537 -4.14 -97.00 9.97
CA LEU A 537 -4.20 -97.04 8.52
C LEU A 537 -4.92 -98.31 8.04
N ASP A 538 -5.91 -98.12 7.18
CA ASP A 538 -6.58 -99.20 6.45
C ASP A 538 -5.78 -99.54 5.19
N ILE A 539 -4.66 -100.24 5.39
CA ILE A 539 -3.76 -100.70 4.33
C ILE A 539 -3.63 -102.22 4.39
N GLY A 540 -3.29 -102.86 3.27
CA GLY A 540 -3.16 -104.32 3.22
C GLY A 540 -1.96 -104.90 3.99
N LEU A 541 -1.19 -104.07 4.71
CA LEU A 541 -0.19 -104.49 5.69
C LEU A 541 -0.87 -104.75 7.04
N PRO A 542 -0.77 -105.95 7.64
CA PRO A 542 -1.33 -106.20 8.98
C PRO A 542 -0.43 -105.54 10.05
N THR A 543 -0.58 -104.23 10.22
CA THR A 543 0.22 -103.35 11.09
C THR A 543 0.27 -103.81 12.55
N GLU A 544 -0.80 -104.44 13.06
CA GLU A 544 -0.83 -105.00 14.42
C GLU A 544 0.21 -106.11 14.66
N GLN A 545 0.60 -106.88 13.63
CA GLN A 545 1.68 -107.88 13.77
C GLN A 545 3.05 -107.24 13.95
N LEU A 546 3.21 -105.97 13.52
CA LEU A 546 4.44 -105.20 13.63
C LEU A 546 4.55 -104.42 14.95
N ARG A 547 3.43 -104.23 15.67
CA ARG A 547 3.33 -103.43 16.90
C ARG A 547 4.40 -103.79 17.92
N GLY A 548 4.50 -105.07 18.27
CA GLY A 548 5.44 -105.53 19.31
C GLY A 548 6.91 -105.31 18.95
N SER A 549 7.24 -105.22 17.66
CA SER A 549 8.60 -105.02 17.18
C SER A 549 8.94 -103.54 16.98
N ILE A 550 7.95 -102.73 16.63
CA ILE A 550 8.02 -101.26 16.62
C ILE A 550 8.21 -100.74 18.05
N GLU A 551 7.34 -101.14 18.98
CA GLU A 551 7.39 -100.70 20.38
C GLU A 551 8.68 -101.15 21.06
N ARG A 552 9.15 -102.36 20.76
CA ARG A 552 10.46 -102.84 21.24
C ARG A 552 11.60 -101.99 20.68
N CYS A 553 11.62 -101.71 19.38
CA CYS A 553 12.65 -100.89 18.75
C CYS A 553 12.71 -99.46 19.35
N VAL A 554 11.55 -98.86 19.63
CA VAL A 554 11.46 -97.53 20.26
C VAL A 554 11.95 -97.57 21.72
N THR A 555 11.63 -98.64 22.46
CA THR A 555 11.96 -98.77 23.89
C THR A 555 13.43 -99.17 24.11
N THR A 556 13.96 -100.12 23.34
CA THR A 556 15.32 -100.64 23.50
C THR A 556 16.35 -99.83 22.74
N LYS A 557 15.94 -98.99 21.78
CA LYS A 557 16.81 -98.28 20.83
C LYS A 557 17.77 -99.21 20.07
N GLU A 558 17.36 -100.46 19.88
CA GLU A 558 18.09 -101.44 19.07
C GLU A 558 17.24 -101.83 17.86
N PRO A 559 17.85 -102.10 16.70
CA PRO A 559 17.13 -102.58 15.54
C PRO A 559 16.39 -103.90 15.86
N SER A 560 15.10 -103.93 15.57
CA SER A 560 14.34 -105.18 15.63
C SER A 560 14.67 -106.01 14.38
N GLY A 561 14.91 -107.32 14.56
CA GLY A 561 15.15 -108.23 13.44
C GLY A 561 14.01 -108.23 12.42
N SER A 562 14.31 -108.60 11.17
CA SER A 562 13.35 -108.55 10.08
C SER A 562 12.21 -109.56 10.25
N ILE A 563 10.98 -109.11 10.03
CA ILE A 563 9.76 -109.91 10.21
C ILE A 563 9.12 -110.11 8.85
N HIS A 564 8.78 -111.36 8.55
CA HIS A 564 8.00 -111.69 7.36
C HIS A 564 6.53 -111.59 7.70
N VAL A 565 5.82 -110.78 6.93
CA VAL A 565 4.40 -110.53 7.11
C VAL A 565 3.69 -110.79 5.79
N ASP A 566 2.73 -111.69 5.79
CA ASP A 566 1.86 -111.88 4.63
C ASP A 566 0.90 -110.67 4.54
N ALA A 567 1.01 -109.92 3.45
CA ALA A 567 0.32 -108.66 3.22
C ALA A 567 -0.33 -108.63 1.83
N VAL A 568 -1.21 -107.67 1.62
CA VAL A 568 -1.85 -107.41 0.32
C VAL A 568 -1.38 -106.06 -0.19
N ASN A 569 -0.71 -106.02 -1.34
CA ASN A 569 -0.27 -104.75 -1.91
C ASN A 569 -1.45 -103.95 -2.52
N ARG A 570 -1.21 -102.71 -2.95
CA ARG A 570 -2.23 -101.83 -3.55
C ARG A 570 -2.96 -102.40 -4.77
N ARG A 571 -2.42 -103.45 -5.41
CA ARG A 571 -3.03 -104.13 -6.57
C ARG A 571 -3.89 -105.34 -6.16
N GLY A 572 -4.07 -105.58 -4.86
CA GLY A 572 -4.82 -106.74 -4.35
C GLY A 572 -4.04 -108.06 -4.42
N ARG A 573 -2.73 -108.03 -4.68
CA ARG A 573 -1.89 -109.24 -4.75
C ARG A 573 -1.37 -109.59 -3.35
N ALA A 574 -1.50 -110.86 -2.98
CA ALA A 574 -0.85 -111.39 -1.78
C ALA A 574 0.67 -111.43 -1.98
N ILE A 575 1.39 -110.75 -1.10
CA ILE A 575 2.85 -110.64 -1.07
C ILE A 575 3.36 -111.02 0.32
N THR A 576 4.59 -111.52 0.42
CA THR A 576 5.28 -111.62 1.71
C THR A 576 6.18 -110.39 1.83
N CYS A 577 5.86 -109.49 2.76
CA CYS A 577 6.58 -108.26 3.03
C CYS A 577 7.58 -108.49 4.17
N LEU A 578 8.85 -108.21 3.92
CA LEU A 578 9.89 -108.17 4.93
C LEU A 578 9.93 -106.77 5.55
N VAL A 579 9.65 -106.67 6.85
CA VAL A 579 9.69 -105.39 7.57
C VAL A 579 10.81 -105.41 8.59
N SER A 580 11.71 -104.43 8.52
CA SER A 580 12.73 -104.18 9.53
C SER A 580 12.46 -102.84 10.22
N CYS A 581 12.71 -102.78 11.52
CA CYS A 581 12.52 -101.56 12.32
C CYS A 581 13.88 -101.12 12.86
N SER A 582 14.28 -99.89 12.57
CA SER A 582 15.50 -99.28 13.10
C SER A 582 15.17 -98.00 13.88
N PRO A 583 15.85 -97.71 15.00
CA PRO A 583 15.61 -96.49 15.75
C PRO A 583 16.01 -95.26 14.91
N LEU A 584 15.22 -94.19 14.99
CA LEU A 584 15.59 -92.89 14.41
C LEU A 584 16.35 -92.09 15.47
N ASP A 585 17.67 -91.94 15.29
CA ASP A 585 18.50 -91.12 16.17
C ASP A 585 18.27 -89.63 15.90
N GLY A 586 17.74 -88.91 16.91
CA GLY A 586 17.40 -87.49 16.82
C GLY A 586 16.49 -87.02 17.97
N GLN A 587 16.05 -85.76 17.94
CA GLN A 587 15.23 -85.14 19.01
C GLN A 587 13.83 -85.75 19.19
N THR A 588 13.33 -86.51 18.22
CA THR A 588 11.93 -86.97 18.16
C THR A 588 11.69 -88.42 18.58
N ASN A 589 12.69 -89.15 19.09
CA ASN A 589 12.59 -90.56 19.54
C ASN A 589 11.65 -91.39 18.63
N GLY A 590 12.05 -91.62 17.38
CA GLY A 590 11.21 -92.25 16.37
C GLY A 590 11.67 -93.65 15.97
N VAL A 591 10.98 -94.25 15.01
CA VAL A 591 11.37 -95.49 14.36
C VAL A 591 11.27 -95.36 12.85
N VAL A 592 12.23 -95.93 12.13
CA VAL A 592 12.21 -96.10 10.68
C VAL A 592 11.82 -97.54 10.38
N LEU A 593 10.75 -97.69 9.62
CA LEU A 593 10.27 -98.94 9.06
C LEU A 593 10.76 -99.05 7.63
N LEU A 594 11.47 -100.11 7.32
CA LEU A 594 11.87 -100.44 5.95
C LEU A 594 11.16 -101.73 5.52
N MET A 595 10.44 -101.65 4.42
CA MET A 595 9.49 -102.65 3.93
C MET A 595 9.87 -103.08 2.52
N GLU A 596 10.13 -104.37 2.33
CA GLU A 596 10.54 -104.95 1.04
C GLU A 596 9.64 -106.13 0.66
N GLU A 597 9.23 -106.21 -0.61
CA GLU A 597 8.53 -107.39 -1.14
C GLU A 597 9.55 -108.51 -1.42
N VAL A 598 9.37 -109.68 -0.81
CA VAL A 598 10.22 -110.86 -1.05
C VAL A 598 9.61 -111.70 -2.16
N GLN A 599 10.36 -111.95 -3.24
CA GLN A 599 9.95 -112.90 -4.28
C GLN A 599 10.07 -114.33 -3.75
N ARG A 600 8.99 -115.12 -3.84
CA ARG A 600 9.07 -116.58 -3.70
C ARG A 600 9.58 -117.13 -5.04
N ASP A 601 10.80 -117.66 -5.07
CA ASP A 601 11.35 -118.44 -6.19
C ASP A 601 10.48 -119.67 -6.52
#